data_AF-A0A440UU01-F1
#
_entry.id   AF-A0A440UU01-F1
#
_cell.length_a   1.000
_cell.length_b   1.000
_cell.length_c   1.000
_cell.angle_alpha   90.00
_cell.angle_beta   90.00
_cell.angle_gamma   90.00
#
_symmetry.space_group_name_H-M   'P 1'
#
loop_
_entity.id
_entity.type
_entity.pdbx_description
1 polymer ?
#
loop_
_entity_poly.entity_id
_entity_poly.type
_entity_poly.pdbx_seq_one_letter_code
_entity_poly.pdbx_strand_id
1 'polypeptide(L)' 'MTKWSPNSWRAKPIKQVPAYPDLAALEATEARLTTYPPLVFAGEARKLKKQLAAVAALEQEGLAGAQP' A
#
# COMPACT_ATOMS: atom_id res chain seq x y z
N MET A 1 15.46 -13.54 -6.24
CA MET A 1 14.41 -12.51 -6.00
C MET A 1 14.69 -11.82 -4.68
N THR A 2 14.63 -10.49 -4.61
CA THR A 2 14.74 -9.77 -3.33
C THR A 2 13.51 -10.09 -2.47
N LYS A 3 13.71 -10.56 -1.24
CA LYS A 3 12.63 -10.84 -0.29
C LYS A 3 11.91 -9.54 0.07
N TRP A 4 10.59 -9.56 0.06
CA TRP A 4 9.80 -8.38 0.42
C TRP A 4 9.86 -8.12 1.93
N SER A 5 9.99 -6.83 2.30
CA SER A 5 9.80 -6.32 3.65
C SER A 5 9.32 -4.86 3.55
N PRO A 6 8.71 -4.29 4.60
CA PRO A 6 8.32 -2.87 4.60
C PRO A 6 9.46 -1.90 4.29
N ASN A 7 10.73 -2.28 4.50
CA ASN A 7 11.89 -1.44 4.23
C ASN A 7 12.53 -1.68 2.84
N SER A 8 12.13 -2.73 2.12
CA SER A 8 12.82 -3.12 0.87
C SER A 8 12.65 -2.11 -0.27
N TRP A 9 11.64 -1.23 -0.20
CA TRP A 9 11.44 -0.16 -1.18
C TRP A 9 12.53 0.91 -1.14
N ARG A 10 13.20 1.12 0.02
CA ARG A 10 14.26 2.14 0.16
C ARG A 10 15.46 1.90 -0.74
N ALA A 11 15.66 0.67 -1.20
CA ALA A 11 16.71 0.30 -2.15
C ALA A 11 16.30 0.53 -3.63
N LYS A 12 15.10 1.04 -3.90
CA LYS A 12 14.61 1.33 -5.27
C LYS A 12 14.76 2.82 -5.58
N PRO A 13 14.91 3.21 -6.87
CA PRO A 13 14.88 4.61 -7.26
C PRO A 13 13.54 5.27 -6.91
N ILE A 14 13.57 6.45 -6.28
CA ILE A 14 12.40 7.25 -5.87
C ILE A 14 12.49 8.66 -6.46
N LYS A 15 11.35 9.27 -6.81
CA LYS A 15 11.32 10.54 -7.56
C LYS A 15 10.77 11.75 -6.81
N GLN A 16 9.99 11.54 -5.75
CA GLN A 16 9.17 12.60 -5.13
C GLN A 16 9.35 12.61 -3.60
N VAL A 17 10.54 12.24 -3.11
CA VAL A 17 10.86 12.28 -1.68
C VAL A 17 11.65 13.56 -1.39
N PRO A 18 11.25 14.35 -0.37
CA PRO A 18 11.99 15.54 -0.01
C PRO A 18 13.37 15.19 0.53
N ALA A 19 14.34 16.08 0.31
CA ALA A 19 15.64 15.99 0.96
C ALA A 19 15.49 16.45 2.42
N TYR A 20 15.43 15.50 3.35
CA TYR A 20 15.39 15.81 4.78
C TYR A 20 16.77 16.30 5.25
N PRO A 21 16.88 17.50 5.84
CA PRO A 21 18.17 18.06 6.26
C PRO A 21 18.73 17.37 7.52
N ASP A 22 17.86 16.78 8.34
CA ASP A 22 18.24 16.06 9.56
C ASP A 22 17.68 14.63 9.51
N LEU A 23 18.57 13.67 9.26
CA LEU A 23 18.22 12.26 9.20
C LEU A 23 17.94 11.67 10.58
N ALA A 24 18.57 12.19 11.65
CA ALA A 24 18.33 11.71 13.00
C ALA A 24 16.91 12.10 13.47
N ALA A 25 16.47 13.33 13.15
CA ALA A 25 15.10 13.75 13.41
C ALA A 25 14.06 12.94 12.60
N LEU A 26 14.39 12.57 11.36
CA LEU A 26 13.56 11.68 10.55
C LEU A 26 13.41 10.30 11.19
N GLU A 27 14.53 9.67 11.56
CA GLU A 27 14.52 8.34 12.21
C GLU A 27 13.77 8.36 13.55
N ALA A 28 13.98 9.39 14.37
CA ALA A 28 13.26 9.54 15.63
C ALA A 28 11.74 9.70 15.43
N THR A 29 11.34 10.43 14.39
CA THR A 29 9.93 10.62 14.03
C THR A 29 9.30 9.31 13.53
N GLU A 30 9.98 8.59 12.64
CA GLU A 30 9.55 7.28 12.17
C GLU A 30 9.38 6.30 13.33
N ALA A 31 10.37 6.22 14.23
CA ALA A 31 10.32 5.36 15.41
C ALA A 31 9.11 5.67 16.30
N ARG A 32 8.83 6.96 16.55
CA ARG A 32 7.65 7.39 17.32
C ARG A 32 6.35 6.97 16.65
N LEU A 33 6.20 7.18 15.34
CA LEU A 33 4.99 6.82 14.59
C LEU A 33 4.68 5.32 14.66
N THR A 34 5.70 4.46 14.76
CA THR A 34 5.47 3.00 14.90
C THR A 34 4.76 2.59 16.19
N THR A 35 4.77 3.46 17.20
CA THR A 35 4.13 3.20 18.50
C THR A 35 2.64 3.56 18.54
N TYR A 36 2.16 4.28 17.52
CA TYR A 36 0.77 4.72 17.46
C TYR A 36 -0.16 3.62 16.95
N PRO A 37 -1.44 3.63 17.37
CA PRO A 37 -2.40 2.66 16.89
C PRO A 37 -2.58 2.79 15.36
N PRO A 38 -2.85 1.67 14.68
CA PRO A 38 -3.10 1.70 13.25
C PRO A 38 -4.41 2.46 12.95
N LEU A 39 -4.45 3.16 11.82
CA LEU A 39 -5.66 3.88 11.38
C LEU A 39 -6.78 2.94 10.93
N VAL A 40 -6.42 1.74 10.46
CA VAL A 40 -7.36 0.71 10.01
C VAL A 40 -6.87 -0.66 10.43
N PHE A 41 -7.80 -1.58 10.67
CA PHE A 41 -7.49 -2.96 10.99
C PHE A 41 -7.27 -3.81 9.73
N ALA A 42 -6.47 -4.87 9.85
CA ALA A 42 -6.27 -5.83 8.76
C ALA A 42 -7.56 -6.51 8.28
N GLY A 43 -8.61 -6.56 9.11
CA GLY A 43 -9.94 -7.04 8.70
C GLY A 43 -10.62 -6.12 7.69
N GLU A 44 -10.47 -4.81 7.85
CA GLU A 44 -11.09 -3.80 6.99
C GLU A 44 -10.47 -3.80 5.60
N ALA A 45 -9.13 -3.87 5.52
CA ALA A 45 -8.42 -4.03 4.25
C ALA A 45 -8.83 -5.32 3.51
N ARG A 46 -9.01 -6.43 4.23
CA ARG A 46 -9.51 -7.69 3.64
C ARG A 46 -10.94 -7.58 3.17
N LYS A 47 -11.81 -6.87 3.90
CA LYS A 47 -13.19 -6.61 3.49
C LYS A 47 -13.22 -5.79 2.19
N LEU A 48 -12.43 -4.72 2.11
CA LEU A 48 -12.32 -3.90 0.90
C LEU A 48 -11.79 -4.72 -0.28
N LYS A 49 -10.78 -5.57 -0.07
CA LYS A 49 -10.26 -6.46 -1.12
C LYS A 49 -11.34 -7.39 -1.70
N LYS A 50 -12.23 -7.94 -0.87
CA LYS A 50 -13.37 -8.76 -1.34
C LYS A 50 -14.35 -7.94 -2.18
N GLN A 51 -14.63 -6.71 -1.78
CA GLN A 51 -15.51 -5.82 -2.53
C GLN A 51 -14.91 -5.47 -3.90
N LEU A 52 -13.62 -5.13 -3.96
CA LEU A 52 -12.91 -4.87 -5.22
C LEU A 52 -12.88 -6.10 -6.13
N ALA A 53 -12.74 -7.31 -5.57
CA ALA A 53 -12.79 -8.55 -6.35
C ALA A 53 -14.16 -8.77 -7.00
N ALA A 54 -15.26 -8.43 -6.30
CA ALA A 54 -16.59 -8.51 -6.88
C ALA A 54 -16.78 -7.52 -8.04
N VAL A 55 -16.27 -6.28 -7.90
CA VAL A 55 -16.31 -5.28 -8.98
C VAL A 55 -15.53 -5.76 -10.21
N ALA A 56 -14.30 -6.24 -10.01
CA ALA A 56 -13.47 -6.74 -11.11
C ALA A 56 -14.13 -7.94 -11.82
N ALA A 57 -14.82 -8.83 -11.09
CA ALA A 57 -15.55 -9.94 -11.68
C ALA A 57 -16.76 -9.47 -12.50
N LEU A 58 -17.51 -8.47 -12.01
CA LEU A 58 -18.63 -7.88 -12.74
C LEU A 58 -18.19 -7.18 -14.03
N GLU A 59 -17.03 -6.51 -14.03
CA GLU A 59 -16.47 -5.92 -15.25
C GLU A 59 -16.13 -6.99 -16.30
N GLN A 60 -15.68 -8.18 -15.88
CA GLN A 60 -15.44 -9.29 -16.81
C GLN A 60 -16.74 -9.84 -17.41
N GLU A 61 -17.81 -9.92 -16.63
CA GLU A 61 -19.12 -10.38 -17.10
C GLU A 61 -19.80 -9.33 -18.00
N GLY A 62 -19.66 -8.04 -17.70
CA GLY A 62 -20.10 -6.95 -18.58
C GLY A 62 -19.38 -6.92 -19.93
N LEU A 63 -18.13 -7.38 -20.00
CA LEU A 63 -17.40 -7.60 -21.26
C LEU A 63 -17.82 -8.89 -22.00
N ALA A 64 -18.35 -9.89 -21.29
CA ALA A 64 -18.84 -11.13 -21.91
C ALA A 64 -20.22 -10.96 -22.57
N GLY A 65 -21.00 -9.95 -22.16
CA GLY A 65 -22.28 -9.57 -22.79
C GLY A 65 -22.15 -8.67 -24.02
N ALA A 66 -20.93 -8.29 -24.42
CA ALA A 66 -20.65 -7.49 -25.60
C ALA A 66 -19.90 -8.33 -26.65
N GLN A 67 -20.59 -9.34 -27.20
CA GLN A 67 -20.33 -9.81 -28.55
C GLN A 67 -21.57 -9.50 -29.40
N PRO A 68 -21.41 -9.14 -30.69
CA PRO A 68 -22.55 -8.91 -31.59
C PRO A 68 -23.40 -10.18 -31.77
#